data_AF-A0A933X882-F1
#
_entry.id   AF-A0A933X882-F1
#
_cell.length_a   1.000
_cell.length_b   1.000
_cell.length_c   1.000
_cell.angle_alpha   90.00
_cell.angle_beta   90.00
_cell.angle_gamma   90.00
#
_symmetry.space_group_name_H-M   'P 1'
#
loop_
_entity.id
_entity.type
_entity.pdbx_description
1 polymer ?
#
loop_
_entity_poly.entity_id
_entity_poly.type
_entity_poly.pdbx_seq_one_letter_code
_entity_poly.pdbx_strand_id
1 'polypeptide(L)'
;MIGVWGYGERKNFATFQITLYLSLGALIALVGLIALYLAVPRPNQVPAGATFAGPPPGAVPITNAPPIIGGIYSLSVTQGQTYIWTKGTNDHALANGSLALLDSRPFVAATNFVLILGKTNAPVTALVQPPRTFDIPTITAAVRKTPLPLASQKFIFPLLLFGFGILVSLWPFHTWAPLGYGSAPTATAMLHAGVLKKFGLYGLIRIAIPLLPEGAKPWLHVLAWLCLGNILYCGWVAMRQRDLNLLIGNSSVAHMGFAFLGIASLSLIGITGTVLVMIAHGFLAALTFGLSGYLRQQLGTLEIGEMGGLLKKLPFIGTLLVMAMFAGCGLPGFANFPGELLVMFGAWKGLSNFVMVLAWGALIVGAIYALRAVRNILHGPLPERWAGVADAAGWWRKLPFALLLVCLLGFGVYPQMLVTKVEPGVAKVLKGEEIKPLPTGKRLPWLPVPMKKN
;
A
#
# COMPACT_ATOMS: atom_id res chain seq x y z
N MET A 1 16.95 11.92 -4.99
CA MET A 1 17.76 11.47 -3.82
C MET A 1 18.84 10.47 -4.22
N ILE A 2 18.51 9.27 -4.74
CA ILE A 2 19.52 8.24 -5.10
C ILE A 2 20.53 8.75 -6.13
N GLY A 3 20.09 9.39 -7.22
CA GLY A 3 21.02 9.90 -8.24
C GLY A 3 22.01 10.95 -7.71
N VAL A 4 21.57 11.75 -6.74
CA VAL A 4 22.37 12.87 -6.17
C VAL A 4 23.26 12.39 -5.03
N TRP A 5 22.69 11.67 -4.04
CA TRP A 5 23.34 11.33 -2.78
C TRP A 5 23.61 9.83 -2.59
N GLY A 6 23.24 9.00 -3.57
CA GLY A 6 23.44 7.56 -3.50
C GLY A 6 24.90 7.12 -3.68
N TYR A 7 25.14 5.82 -3.47
CA TYR A 7 26.47 5.21 -3.47
C TYR A 7 26.58 4.07 -4.48
N GLY A 8 27.82 3.69 -4.79
CA GLY A 8 28.16 2.53 -5.62
C GLY A 8 28.11 2.80 -7.13
N GLU A 9 28.80 1.95 -7.88
CA GLU A 9 28.92 2.08 -9.34
C GLU A 9 27.57 1.97 -10.07
N ARG A 10 26.61 1.26 -9.46
CA ARG A 10 25.27 1.04 -10.02
C ARG A 10 24.28 2.16 -9.71
N LYS A 11 24.69 3.25 -9.03
CA LYS A 11 23.80 4.35 -8.61
C LYS A 11 22.91 4.89 -9.73
N ASN A 12 23.50 5.17 -10.90
CA ASN A 12 22.78 5.75 -12.03
C ASN A 12 21.76 4.76 -12.60
N PHE A 13 22.18 3.50 -12.78
CA PHE A 13 21.30 2.43 -13.22
C PHE A 13 20.15 2.17 -12.24
N ALA A 14 20.44 2.13 -10.93
CA ALA A 14 19.43 1.97 -9.88
C ALA A 14 18.45 3.14 -9.87
N THR A 15 18.94 4.37 -10.06
CA THR A 15 18.10 5.58 -10.15
C THR A 15 17.16 5.52 -11.36
N PHE A 16 17.65 5.05 -12.50
CA PHE A 16 16.82 4.87 -13.68
C PHE A 16 15.76 3.79 -13.47
N GLN A 17 16.16 2.62 -12.94
CA GLN A 17 15.25 1.50 -12.66
C GLN A 17 14.15 1.89 -11.67
N ILE A 18 14.48 2.51 -10.54
CA ILE A 18 13.45 2.94 -9.58
C ILE A 18 12.50 3.97 -10.18
N THR A 19 13.03 4.92 -10.97
CA THR A 19 12.20 5.95 -11.62
C THR A 19 11.23 5.32 -12.61
N LEU A 20 11.72 4.43 -13.48
CA LEU A 20 10.88 3.73 -14.46
C LEU A 20 9.77 2.91 -13.80
N TYR A 21 10.11 2.02 -12.87
CA TYR A 21 9.13 1.11 -12.28
C TYR A 21 8.11 1.87 -11.43
N LEU A 22 8.54 2.83 -10.62
CA LEU A 22 7.61 3.58 -9.79
C LEU A 22 6.74 4.53 -10.61
N SER A 23 7.27 5.13 -11.69
CA SER A 23 6.47 5.95 -12.60
C SER A 23 5.46 5.10 -13.36
N LEU A 24 5.85 3.92 -13.84
CA LEU A 24 4.96 2.98 -14.50
C LEU A 24 3.85 2.52 -13.54
N GLY A 25 4.21 2.09 -12.33
CA GLY A 25 3.24 1.68 -11.31
C GLY A 25 2.28 2.81 -10.93
N ALA A 26 2.79 4.03 -10.76
CA ALA A 26 1.98 5.21 -10.46
C ALA A 26 1.03 5.56 -11.61
N LEU A 27 1.47 5.51 -12.87
CA LEU A 27 0.63 5.76 -14.04
C LEU A 27 -0.48 4.72 -14.17
N ILE A 28 -0.16 3.44 -13.99
CA ILE A 28 -1.17 2.35 -14.03
C ILE A 28 -2.18 2.53 -12.90
N ALA A 29 -1.72 2.82 -11.68
CA ALA A 29 -2.60 3.07 -10.54
C ALA A 29 -3.49 4.32 -10.78
N LEU A 30 -2.92 5.38 -11.35
CA LEU A 30 -3.64 6.61 -11.69
C LEU A 30 -4.75 6.34 -12.72
N VAL A 31 -4.47 5.58 -13.77
CA VAL A 31 -5.49 5.17 -14.75
C VAL A 31 -6.60 4.38 -14.05
N GLY A 32 -6.25 3.46 -13.15
CA GLY A 32 -7.23 2.72 -12.33
C GLY A 32 -8.08 3.64 -11.45
N LEU A 33 -7.48 4.61 -10.77
CA LEU A 33 -8.18 5.57 -9.91
C LEU A 33 -9.08 6.52 -10.71
N ILE A 34 -8.65 6.96 -11.89
CA ILE A 34 -9.48 7.75 -12.80
C ILE A 34 -10.66 6.91 -13.30
N ALA A 35 -10.42 5.67 -13.73
CA ALA A 35 -11.48 4.77 -14.17
C ALA A 35 -12.50 4.48 -13.04
N LEU A 36 -12.02 4.32 -11.80
CA LEU A 36 -12.86 4.23 -10.61
C LEU A 36 -13.71 5.48 -10.42
N TYR A 37 -13.09 6.67 -10.44
CA TYR A 37 -13.79 7.95 -10.33
C TYR A 37 -14.85 8.12 -11.43
N LEU A 38 -14.58 7.63 -12.65
CA LEU A 38 -15.52 7.68 -13.76
C LEU A 38 -16.67 6.68 -13.64
N ALA A 39 -16.42 5.53 -12.99
CA ALA A 39 -17.40 4.46 -12.81
C ALA A 39 -18.36 4.70 -11.63
N VAL A 40 -17.94 5.45 -10.61
CA VAL A 40 -18.76 5.73 -9.43
C VAL A 40 -19.97 6.60 -9.81
N PRO A 41 -21.21 6.17 -9.47
CA PRO A 41 -22.41 6.95 -9.69
C PRO A 41 -22.33 8.31 -8.99
N ARG A 42 -22.87 9.36 -9.62
CA ARG A 42 -22.91 10.68 -8.98
C ARG A 42 -23.85 10.61 -7.76
N PRO A 43 -23.49 11.21 -6.61
CA PRO A 43 -24.40 11.30 -5.47
C PRO A 43 -25.73 11.92 -5.93
N ASN A 44 -26.90 11.46 -5.47
CA ASN A 44 -28.18 12.11 -5.76
C ASN A 44 -28.51 12.34 -7.26
N GLN A 45 -28.24 11.38 -8.15
CA GLN A 45 -28.92 11.41 -9.45
C GLN A 45 -30.43 11.34 -9.20
N VAL A 46 -31.14 12.42 -9.50
CA VAL A 46 -32.59 12.41 -9.63
C VAL A 46 -32.91 11.37 -10.71
N PRO A 47 -33.79 10.38 -10.45
CA PRO A 47 -34.12 9.35 -11.42
C PRO A 47 -34.56 10.00 -12.74
N ALA A 48 -34.10 9.47 -13.87
CA ALA A 48 -34.58 9.89 -15.18
C ALA A 48 -36.10 9.62 -15.23
N GLY A 49 -36.90 10.69 -15.23
CA GLY A 49 -38.37 10.62 -15.21
C GLY A 49 -39.05 11.18 -13.96
N ALA A 50 -38.33 11.74 -12.98
CA ALA A 50 -38.97 12.46 -11.88
C ALA A 50 -39.62 13.77 -12.40
N THR A 51 -40.94 13.76 -12.56
CA THR A 51 -41.73 14.96 -12.79
C THR A 51 -41.76 15.77 -11.50
N PHE A 52 -41.10 16.92 -11.48
CA PHE A 52 -41.29 17.87 -10.40
C PHE A 52 -42.74 18.36 -10.45
N ALA A 53 -43.42 18.34 -9.29
CA ALA A 53 -44.72 18.96 -9.15
C ALA A 53 -44.62 20.42 -9.64
N GLY A 54 -45.60 20.84 -10.44
CA GLY A 54 -45.66 22.20 -10.97
C GLY A 54 -45.56 23.24 -9.85
N PRO A 55 -45.21 24.49 -10.19
CA PRO A 55 -45.08 25.54 -9.19
C PRO A 55 -46.37 25.67 -8.37
N PRO A 56 -46.27 25.97 -7.05
CA PRO A 56 -47.45 26.10 -6.20
C PRO A 56 -48.42 27.15 -6.76
N PRO A 57 -49.74 26.99 -6.54
CA PRO A 57 -50.72 27.97 -6.99
C PRO A 57 -50.35 29.36 -6.45
N GLY A 58 -50.09 30.31 -7.35
CA GLY A 58 -49.66 31.68 -7.00
C GLY A 58 -48.23 32.07 -7.40
N ALA A 59 -47.44 31.17 -7.99
CA ALA A 59 -46.16 31.55 -8.58
C ALA A 59 -46.37 32.42 -9.84
N VAL A 60 -46.01 33.71 -9.74
CA VAL A 60 -46.07 34.65 -10.85
C VAL A 60 -44.93 34.34 -11.84
N PRO A 61 -45.21 34.08 -13.12
CA PRO A 61 -44.17 33.91 -14.12
C PRO A 61 -43.44 35.24 -14.32
N ILE A 62 -42.11 35.21 -14.29
CA ILE A 62 -41.28 36.40 -14.55
C ILE A 62 -41.32 36.67 -16.06
N THR A 63 -42.34 37.38 -16.53
CA THR A 63 -42.49 37.69 -17.97
C THR A 63 -41.99 39.06 -18.38
N ASN A 64 -41.49 39.91 -17.47
CA ASN A 64 -41.06 41.27 -17.82
C ASN A 64 -39.80 41.75 -17.06
N ALA A 65 -38.68 41.03 -17.18
CA ALA A 65 -37.37 41.58 -16.82
C ALA A 65 -36.64 42.05 -18.09
N PRO A 66 -36.18 43.33 -18.18
CA PRO A 66 -35.43 43.80 -19.33
C PRO A 66 -34.10 43.04 -19.46
N PRO A 67 -33.51 42.95 -20.66
CA PRO A 67 -32.28 42.20 -20.88
C PRO A 67 -31.10 42.91 -20.19
N ILE A 68 -30.81 42.54 -18.95
CA ILE A 68 -29.59 42.98 -18.27
C ILE A 68 -28.46 42.10 -18.78
N ILE A 69 -27.73 42.63 -19.76
CA ILE A 69 -26.44 42.13 -20.22
C ILE A 69 -25.46 42.18 -19.03
N GLY A 70 -24.91 41.02 -18.65
CA GLY A 70 -23.74 40.94 -17.77
C GLY A 70 -23.99 41.11 -16.28
N GLY A 71 -24.63 40.12 -15.65
CA GLY A 71 -24.63 39.95 -14.18
C GLY A 71 -23.95 38.64 -13.80
N ILE A 72 -22.88 38.70 -12.99
CA ILE A 72 -22.23 37.53 -12.41
C ILE A 72 -23.17 36.95 -11.35
N TYR A 73 -23.76 35.78 -11.63
CA TYR A 73 -24.49 35.00 -10.64
C TYR A 73 -23.49 34.09 -9.91
N SER A 74 -23.21 34.38 -8.64
CA SER A 74 -22.44 33.48 -7.77
C SER A 74 -23.39 32.48 -7.12
N LEU A 75 -23.32 31.20 -7.54
CA LEU A 75 -24.04 30.11 -6.89
C LEU A 75 -23.18 29.62 -5.70
N SER A 76 -23.59 29.92 -4.47
CA SER A 76 -22.99 29.31 -3.28
C SER A 76 -23.91 28.21 -2.77
N VAL A 77 -23.46 26.96 -2.86
CA VAL A 77 -24.16 25.82 -2.27
C VAL A 77 -23.59 25.60 -0.88
N THR A 78 -24.36 25.99 0.14
CA THR A 78 -24.06 25.65 1.54
C THR A 78 -25.23 24.83 2.06
N GLN A 79 -24.95 23.61 2.54
CA GLN A 79 -25.92 22.72 3.19
C GLN A 79 -27.22 22.44 2.41
N GLY A 80 -27.12 22.04 1.14
CA GLY A 80 -28.24 21.39 0.44
C GLY A 80 -29.45 22.27 0.13
N GLN A 81 -29.35 23.59 0.28
CA GLN A 81 -30.29 24.55 -0.31
C GLN A 81 -29.58 25.44 -1.34
N THR A 82 -30.21 25.58 -2.50
CA THR A 82 -29.73 26.45 -3.59
C THR A 82 -30.32 27.84 -3.40
N TYR A 83 -29.49 28.83 -3.06
CA TYR A 83 -29.91 30.23 -3.04
C TYR A 83 -29.42 30.93 -4.31
N ILE A 84 -30.33 31.61 -5.01
CA ILE A 84 -29.99 32.50 -6.13
C ILE A 84 -30.00 33.92 -5.57
N TRP A 85 -28.82 34.55 -5.51
CA TRP A 85 -28.72 35.97 -5.13
C TRP A 85 -28.89 36.83 -6.38
N THR A 86 -29.91 37.69 -6.38
CA THR A 86 -29.97 38.84 -7.26
C THR A 86 -29.20 39.98 -6.60
N LYS A 87 -28.38 40.71 -7.36
CA LYS A 87 -27.70 41.91 -6.86
C LYS A 87 -28.74 43.01 -6.69
N GLY A 88 -29.37 43.08 -5.51
CA GLY A 88 -30.18 44.22 -5.10
C GLY A 88 -29.26 45.40 -4.81
N THR A 89 -29.49 46.51 -5.50
CA THR A 89 -28.92 47.82 -5.14
C THR A 89 -29.47 48.21 -3.77
N ASN A 90 -28.72 47.97 -2.71
CA ASN A 90 -28.81 48.69 -1.44
C ASN A 90 -27.51 48.45 -0.68
N ASP A 91 -26.65 49.46 -0.72
CA ASP A 91 -25.54 49.63 0.22
C ASP A 91 -26.10 49.62 1.66
N HIS A 92 -25.34 49.07 2.61
CA HIS A 92 -25.63 48.90 4.05
C HIS A 92 -25.89 47.45 4.53
N ALA A 93 -24.94 46.53 4.29
CA ALA A 93 -24.76 45.33 5.15
C ALA A 93 -23.36 44.67 5.01
N LEU A 94 -22.31 45.45 4.71
CA LEU A 94 -20.95 44.93 4.44
C LEU A 94 -19.99 44.95 5.64
N ALA A 95 -20.49 45.03 6.87
CA ALA A 95 -19.65 44.97 8.06
C ALA A 95 -20.09 43.80 8.97
N ASN A 96 -19.24 42.77 9.07
CA ASN A 96 -19.22 41.66 10.04
C ASN A 96 -19.36 40.21 9.49
N GLY A 97 -18.72 39.89 8.36
CA GLY A 97 -18.63 38.49 7.90
C GLY A 97 -17.29 38.07 7.28
N SER A 98 -16.27 38.92 7.34
CA SER A 98 -15.04 38.77 6.55
C SER A 98 -13.88 38.17 7.35
N LEU A 99 -14.01 36.97 7.91
CA LEU A 99 -12.86 36.26 8.52
C LEU A 99 -13.14 34.77 8.81
N ALA A 100 -13.37 33.97 7.76
CA ALA A 100 -13.08 32.53 7.72
C ALA A 100 -13.57 31.99 6.37
N LEU A 101 -12.66 31.70 5.44
CA LEU A 101 -12.79 30.73 4.32
C LEU A 101 -11.69 31.01 3.27
N LEU A 102 -10.43 30.87 3.69
CA LEU A 102 -9.32 30.63 2.77
C LEU A 102 -8.82 29.20 3.03
N ASP A 103 -9.60 28.22 2.58
CA ASP A 103 -9.14 26.84 2.51
C ASP A 103 -9.63 26.17 1.20
N SER A 104 -8.65 25.81 0.36
CA SER A 104 -8.65 24.76 -0.67
C SER A 104 -9.76 24.65 -1.74
N ARG A 105 -10.06 25.71 -2.52
CA ARG A 105 -11.05 25.63 -3.64
C ARG A 105 -10.72 26.18 -5.04
N PRO A 106 -9.46 26.35 -5.52
CA PRO A 106 -9.26 26.75 -6.91
C PRO A 106 -9.57 25.64 -7.93
N PHE A 107 -9.65 24.36 -7.53
CA PHE A 107 -9.86 23.25 -8.48
C PHE A 107 -11.34 22.91 -8.78
N VAL A 108 -12.27 23.34 -7.92
CA VAL A 108 -13.72 23.07 -8.12
C VAL A 108 -14.36 24.10 -9.06
N ALA A 109 -13.83 25.33 -9.10
CA ALA A 109 -14.35 26.42 -9.91
C ALA A 109 -14.16 26.21 -11.43
N ALA A 110 -13.14 25.46 -11.84
CA ALA A 110 -12.81 25.28 -13.26
C ALA A 110 -13.73 24.27 -14.00
N THR A 111 -14.54 23.48 -13.29
CA THR A 111 -15.38 22.43 -13.88
C THR A 111 -16.81 22.86 -14.23
N ASN A 112 -17.22 24.10 -13.90
CA ASN A 112 -18.60 24.60 -14.09
C ASN A 112 -18.71 25.68 -15.17
N PHE A 113 -18.04 25.50 -16.31
CA PHE A 113 -18.09 26.46 -17.42
C PHE A 113 -18.59 25.83 -18.72
N VAL A 114 -19.84 25.33 -18.73
CA VAL A 114 -20.55 25.00 -19.98
C VAL A 114 -22.05 25.24 -19.79
N LEU A 115 -22.66 25.93 -20.77
CA LEU A 115 -24.09 26.10 -21.08
C LEU A 115 -24.79 27.37 -20.57
N ILE A 116 -24.68 28.47 -21.33
CA ILE A 116 -25.86 29.26 -21.72
C ILE A 116 -25.66 29.80 -23.15
N LEU A 117 -26.01 29.02 -24.17
CA LEU A 117 -26.45 29.54 -25.47
C LEU A 117 -27.40 28.50 -26.09
N GLY A 118 -28.69 28.66 -25.82
CA GLY A 118 -29.73 27.83 -26.42
C GLY A 118 -31.05 28.01 -25.71
N LYS A 119 -31.98 28.74 -26.34
CA LYS A 119 -33.39 28.86 -25.95
C LYS A 119 -33.99 27.45 -25.78
N THR A 120 -33.96 26.91 -24.58
CA THR A 120 -34.67 25.67 -24.25
C THR A 120 -35.40 25.91 -22.93
N ASN A 121 -36.71 25.68 -22.93
CA ASN A 121 -37.61 25.83 -21.78
C ASN A 121 -37.42 24.70 -20.75
N ALA A 122 -36.21 24.16 -20.60
CA ALA A 122 -35.92 23.14 -19.60
C ALA A 122 -35.67 23.82 -18.24
N PRO A 123 -36.28 23.35 -17.15
CA PRO A 123 -36.03 23.92 -15.83
C PRO A 123 -34.54 23.80 -15.47
N VAL A 124 -33.93 24.92 -15.10
CA VAL A 124 -32.48 25.09 -14.80
C VAL A 124 -31.97 24.12 -13.73
N THR A 125 -32.86 23.56 -12.91
CA THR A 125 -32.57 22.51 -11.92
C THR A 125 -32.22 21.14 -12.53
N ALA A 126 -32.48 20.89 -13.81
CA ALA A 126 -32.11 19.65 -14.49
C ALA A 126 -30.62 19.55 -14.89
N LEU A 127 -29.87 20.66 -14.80
CA LEU A 127 -28.51 20.74 -15.37
C LEU A 127 -27.38 20.68 -14.34
N VAL A 128 -27.66 20.85 -13.04
CA VAL A 128 -26.61 20.81 -11.99
C VAL A 128 -26.59 19.42 -11.37
N GLN A 129 -25.96 18.47 -12.06
CA GLN A 129 -25.61 17.20 -11.40
C GLN A 129 -24.51 17.48 -10.37
N PRO A 130 -24.61 16.95 -9.13
CA PRO A 130 -23.61 17.20 -8.12
C PRO A 130 -22.24 16.70 -8.60
N PRO A 131 -21.17 17.43 -8.27
CA PRO A 131 -19.83 17.11 -8.73
C PRO A 131 -19.43 15.73 -8.21
N ARG A 132 -18.67 15.02 -9.05
CA ARG A 132 -18.00 13.79 -8.60
C ARG A 132 -16.95 14.14 -7.55
N THR A 133 -16.72 13.22 -6.62
CA THR A 133 -15.80 13.41 -5.49
C THR A 133 -14.63 12.45 -5.57
N PHE A 134 -13.46 12.87 -5.07
CA PHE A 134 -12.30 12.02 -4.81
C PHE A 134 -12.21 11.57 -3.35
N ASP A 135 -13.20 11.93 -2.52
CA ASP A 135 -13.26 11.51 -1.13
C ASP A 135 -13.53 10.00 -1.02
N ILE A 136 -12.51 9.23 -0.61
CA ILE A 136 -12.56 7.77 -0.53
C ILE A 136 -13.67 7.26 0.40
N PRO A 137 -13.90 7.81 1.60
CA PRO A 137 -15.06 7.45 2.43
C PRO A 137 -16.40 7.63 1.72
N THR A 138 -16.60 8.77 1.04
CA THR A 138 -17.83 9.04 0.29
C THR A 138 -18.00 8.06 -0.88
N ILE A 139 -16.93 7.81 -1.65
CA ILE A 139 -16.92 6.80 -2.73
C ILE A 139 -17.27 5.42 -2.17
N THR A 140 -16.65 5.03 -1.06
CA THR A 140 -16.89 3.73 -0.42
C THR A 140 -18.34 3.58 0.02
N ALA A 141 -18.92 4.62 0.62
CA ALA A 141 -20.32 4.62 1.01
C ALA A 141 -21.26 4.54 -0.21
N ALA A 142 -20.93 5.22 -1.31
CA ALA A 142 -21.72 5.18 -2.55
C ALA A 142 -21.67 3.79 -3.20
N VAL A 143 -20.48 3.20 -3.36
CA VAL A 143 -20.31 1.86 -3.96
C VAL A 143 -20.94 0.77 -3.12
N ARG A 144 -20.96 0.90 -1.78
CA ARG A 144 -21.67 -0.04 -0.89
C ARG A 144 -23.18 -0.02 -1.08
N LYS A 145 -23.77 1.14 -1.40
CA LYS A 145 -25.20 1.27 -1.69
C LYS A 145 -25.53 0.78 -3.10
N THR A 146 -24.71 1.18 -4.06
CA THR A 146 -24.88 0.85 -5.48
C THR A 146 -23.57 0.29 -6.02
N PRO A 147 -23.39 -1.05 -5.99
CA PRO A 147 -22.17 -1.69 -6.47
C PRO A 147 -21.87 -1.35 -7.92
N LEU A 148 -20.57 -1.21 -8.23
CA LEU A 148 -20.13 -0.95 -9.60
C LEU A 148 -20.45 -2.15 -10.52
N PRO A 149 -20.76 -1.93 -11.80
CA PRO A 149 -20.96 -3.00 -12.76
C PRO A 149 -19.75 -3.96 -12.79
N LEU A 150 -20.01 -5.26 -12.91
CA LEU A 150 -18.96 -6.29 -12.91
C LEU A 150 -17.87 -6.04 -13.97
N ALA A 151 -18.26 -5.56 -15.15
CA ALA A 151 -17.32 -5.23 -16.23
C ALA A 151 -16.34 -4.12 -15.80
N SER A 152 -16.83 -3.07 -15.13
CA SER A 152 -15.99 -2.01 -14.57
C SER A 152 -15.07 -2.56 -13.49
N GLN A 153 -15.56 -3.42 -12.60
CA GLN A 153 -14.72 -4.03 -11.57
C GLN A 153 -13.59 -4.88 -12.16
N LYS A 154 -13.90 -5.73 -13.15
CA LYS A 154 -12.92 -6.58 -13.85
C LYS A 154 -11.85 -5.78 -14.61
N PHE A 155 -12.20 -4.59 -15.08
CA PHE A 155 -11.27 -3.69 -15.75
C PHE A 155 -10.40 -2.88 -14.77
N ILE A 156 -11.00 -2.32 -13.72
CA ILE A 156 -10.32 -1.40 -12.79
C ILE A 156 -9.41 -2.16 -11.83
N PHE A 157 -9.85 -3.30 -11.30
CA PHE A 157 -9.10 -4.03 -10.27
C PHE A 157 -7.67 -4.40 -10.69
N PRO A 158 -7.40 -5.00 -11.87
CA PRO A 158 -6.03 -5.32 -12.27
C PRO A 158 -5.13 -4.07 -12.40
N LEU A 159 -5.67 -2.94 -12.83
CA LEU A 159 -4.89 -1.69 -12.88
C LEU A 159 -4.44 -1.28 -11.47
N LEU A 160 -5.34 -1.32 -10.49
CA LEU A 160 -4.96 -1.03 -9.10
C LEU A 160 -4.03 -2.11 -8.53
N LEU A 161 -4.26 -3.39 -8.85
CA LEU A 161 -3.44 -4.51 -8.42
C LEU A 161 -1.99 -4.35 -8.89
N PHE A 162 -1.77 -4.16 -10.19
CA PHE A 162 -0.42 -4.04 -10.75
C PHE A 162 0.20 -2.69 -10.45
N GLY A 163 -0.58 -1.60 -10.45
CA GLY A 163 -0.07 -0.27 -10.11
C GLY A 163 0.49 -0.22 -8.68
N PHE A 164 -0.30 -0.64 -7.70
CA PHE A 164 0.18 -0.75 -6.31
C PHE A 164 1.15 -1.91 -6.12
N GLY A 165 0.97 -3.02 -6.84
CA GLY A 165 1.86 -4.18 -6.80
C GLY A 165 3.29 -3.84 -7.19
N ILE A 166 3.49 -3.09 -8.28
CA ILE A 166 4.82 -2.64 -8.72
C ILE A 166 5.49 -1.79 -7.65
N LEU A 167 4.74 -0.87 -7.01
CA LEU A 167 5.23 -0.03 -5.90
C LEU A 167 5.68 -0.84 -4.68
N VAL A 168 5.05 -1.99 -4.43
CA VAL A 168 5.39 -2.91 -3.33
C VAL A 168 6.46 -3.92 -3.74
N SER A 169 6.83 -3.96 -5.03
CA SER A 169 7.75 -4.93 -5.65
C SER A 169 7.14 -6.32 -5.86
N LEU A 170 5.90 -6.40 -6.34
CA LEU A 170 5.27 -7.64 -6.78
C LEU A 170 6.10 -8.29 -7.89
N TRP A 171 6.40 -9.57 -7.78
CA TRP A 171 7.09 -10.32 -8.83
C TRP A 171 6.20 -10.42 -10.09
N PRO A 172 6.75 -10.22 -11.31
CA PRO A 172 8.16 -10.04 -11.66
C PRO A 172 8.68 -8.59 -11.58
N PHE A 173 7.84 -7.61 -11.24
CA PHE A 173 8.17 -6.19 -11.21
C PHE A 173 8.86 -5.70 -9.92
N HIS A 174 9.99 -6.33 -9.57
CA HIS A 174 10.58 -6.20 -8.24
C HIS A 174 12.05 -5.73 -8.22
N THR A 175 12.76 -5.85 -9.35
CA THR A 175 14.22 -5.66 -9.45
C THR A 175 14.67 -4.26 -9.06
N TRP A 176 13.79 -3.26 -9.20
CA TRP A 176 14.06 -1.89 -8.81
C TRP A 176 14.32 -1.72 -7.31
N ALA A 177 13.70 -2.53 -6.45
CA ALA A 177 13.75 -2.33 -5.00
C ALA A 177 15.11 -2.67 -4.39
N PRO A 178 15.68 -3.88 -4.59
CA PRO A 178 17.00 -4.20 -4.06
C PRO A 178 18.09 -3.25 -4.56
N LEU A 179 18.07 -2.92 -5.86
CA LEU A 179 19.03 -2.01 -6.47
C LEU A 179 18.88 -0.58 -5.95
N GLY A 180 17.63 -0.12 -5.84
CA GLY A 180 17.29 1.19 -5.31
C GLY A 180 17.75 1.34 -3.85
N TYR A 181 17.44 0.36 -3.00
CA TYR A 181 17.85 0.40 -1.59
C TYR A 181 19.37 0.30 -1.42
N GLY A 182 20.03 -0.57 -2.19
CA GLY A 182 21.48 -0.73 -2.10
C GLY A 182 22.27 0.49 -2.55
N SER A 183 21.70 1.29 -3.45
CA SER A 183 22.31 2.53 -3.92
C SER A 183 21.86 3.77 -3.13
N ALA A 184 20.84 3.67 -2.29
CA ALA A 184 20.26 4.82 -1.60
C ALA A 184 21.07 5.24 -0.36
N PRO A 185 21.04 6.53 0.03
CA PRO A 185 21.45 6.94 1.36
C PRO A 185 20.71 6.14 2.42
N THR A 186 21.37 5.81 3.54
CA THR A 186 20.83 4.95 4.60
C THR A 186 19.44 5.38 5.05
N ALA A 187 19.25 6.66 5.39
CA ALA A 187 17.95 7.18 5.82
C ALA A 187 16.86 7.06 4.72
N THR A 188 17.25 7.23 3.45
CA THR A 188 16.35 7.04 2.31
C THR A 188 15.96 5.57 2.15
N ALA A 189 16.90 4.64 2.27
CA ALA A 189 16.61 3.20 2.22
C ALA A 189 15.68 2.78 3.37
N MET A 190 15.93 3.29 4.59
CA MET A 190 15.09 3.05 5.76
C MET A 190 13.66 3.54 5.54
N LEU A 191 13.46 4.78 5.07
CA LEU A 191 12.12 5.32 4.80
C LEU A 191 11.44 4.58 3.65
N HIS A 192 12.17 4.28 2.57
CA HIS A 192 11.56 3.70 1.39
C HIS A 192 11.14 2.24 1.63
N ALA A 193 12.03 1.42 2.19
CA ALA A 193 11.73 0.03 2.53
C ALA A 193 10.82 -0.06 3.76
N GLY A 194 10.95 0.85 4.72
CA GLY A 194 10.26 0.87 6.00
C GLY A 194 8.85 1.46 5.96
N VAL A 195 8.57 2.43 5.08
CA VAL A 195 7.28 3.13 5.04
C VAL A 195 6.70 3.15 3.62
N LEU A 196 7.41 3.71 2.64
CA LEU A 196 6.80 4.05 1.34
C LEU A 196 6.20 2.83 0.64
N LYS A 197 6.89 1.68 0.67
CA LYS A 197 6.37 0.45 0.04
C LYS A 197 5.03 0.00 0.63
N LYS A 198 4.71 0.36 1.87
CA LYS A 198 3.47 -0.08 2.55
C LYS A 198 2.23 0.64 2.03
N PHE A 199 2.39 1.81 1.41
CA PHE A 199 1.25 2.53 0.83
C PHE A 199 0.57 1.73 -0.28
N GLY A 200 1.30 0.92 -1.05
CA GLY A 200 0.69 0.08 -2.08
C GLY A 200 -0.18 -1.02 -1.48
N LEU A 201 0.31 -1.75 -0.46
CA LEU A 201 -0.48 -2.75 0.26
C LEU A 201 -1.70 -2.11 0.94
N TYR A 202 -1.52 -0.93 1.56
CA TYR A 202 -2.62 -0.16 2.13
C TYR A 202 -3.66 0.20 1.07
N GLY A 203 -3.24 0.66 -0.11
CA GLY A 203 -4.12 0.95 -1.25
C GLY A 203 -4.90 -0.28 -1.72
N LEU A 204 -4.27 -1.45 -1.78
CA LEU A 204 -4.96 -2.70 -2.13
C LEU A 204 -6.03 -3.06 -1.10
N ILE A 205 -5.70 -2.97 0.19
CA ILE A 205 -6.61 -3.32 1.29
C ILE A 205 -7.75 -2.31 1.44
N ARG A 206 -7.47 -1.01 1.28
CA ARG A 206 -8.45 0.06 1.61
C ARG A 206 -9.21 0.60 0.42
N ILE A 207 -8.69 0.44 -0.79
CA ILE A 207 -9.29 0.97 -2.02
C ILE A 207 -9.67 -0.18 -2.95
N ALA A 208 -8.72 -1.02 -3.37
CA ALA A 208 -8.97 -1.98 -4.44
C ALA A 208 -9.97 -3.07 -4.05
N ILE A 209 -9.74 -3.77 -2.93
CA ILE A 209 -10.62 -4.86 -2.46
C ILE A 209 -12.05 -4.37 -2.17
N PRO A 210 -12.28 -3.41 -1.25
CA PRO A 210 -13.63 -3.07 -0.80
C PRO A 210 -14.48 -2.34 -1.86
N LEU A 211 -13.86 -1.77 -2.89
CA LEU A 211 -14.59 -1.07 -3.97
C LEU A 211 -14.85 -1.97 -5.18
N LEU A 212 -14.09 -3.06 -5.34
CA LEU A 212 -14.12 -3.91 -6.54
C LEU A 212 -14.09 -5.42 -6.18
N PRO A 213 -14.89 -5.90 -5.21
CA PRO A 213 -14.74 -7.24 -4.64
C PRO A 213 -14.98 -8.38 -5.66
N GLU A 214 -15.95 -8.23 -6.56
CA GLU A 214 -16.23 -9.24 -7.59
C GLU A 214 -15.18 -9.22 -8.70
N GLY A 215 -14.63 -8.05 -9.01
CA GLY A 215 -13.47 -7.91 -9.90
C GLY A 215 -12.21 -8.53 -9.31
N ALA A 216 -12.04 -8.50 -7.98
CA ALA A 216 -10.86 -8.97 -7.27
C ALA A 216 -10.68 -10.49 -7.32
N LYS A 217 -11.75 -11.26 -7.08
CA LYS A 217 -11.72 -12.73 -6.93
C LYS A 217 -10.83 -13.49 -7.94
N PRO A 218 -10.97 -13.32 -9.27
CA PRO A 218 -10.11 -14.03 -10.22
C PRO A 218 -8.63 -13.64 -10.12
N TRP A 219 -8.36 -12.37 -9.81
CA TRP A 219 -7.01 -11.83 -9.69
C TRP A 219 -6.33 -12.20 -8.38
N LEU A 220 -7.07 -12.53 -7.32
CA LEU A 220 -6.49 -13.00 -6.06
C LEU A 220 -5.81 -14.36 -6.21
N HIS A 221 -6.34 -15.24 -7.07
CA HIS A 221 -5.66 -16.49 -7.42
C HIS A 221 -4.37 -16.24 -8.21
N VAL A 222 -4.38 -15.28 -9.13
CA VAL A 222 -3.17 -14.85 -9.84
C VAL A 222 -2.16 -14.25 -8.87
N LEU A 223 -2.61 -13.40 -7.94
CA LEU A 223 -1.77 -12.82 -6.90
C LEU A 223 -1.15 -13.89 -5.99
N ALA A 224 -1.88 -14.95 -5.65
CA ALA A 224 -1.33 -16.08 -4.89
C ALA A 224 -0.17 -16.74 -5.64
N TRP A 225 -0.23 -16.87 -6.96
CA TRP A 225 0.88 -17.40 -7.75
C TRP A 225 2.04 -16.40 -7.87
N LEU A 226 1.76 -15.13 -8.14
CA LEU A 226 2.80 -14.10 -8.25
C LEU A 226 3.54 -13.89 -6.91
N CYS A 227 2.85 -13.99 -5.79
CA CYS A 227 3.48 -13.86 -4.47
C CYS A 227 4.43 -15.01 -4.18
N LEU A 228 4.24 -16.23 -4.73
CA LEU A 228 5.26 -17.27 -4.65
C LEU A 228 6.56 -16.85 -5.35
N GLY A 229 6.47 -16.09 -6.45
CA GLY A 229 7.63 -15.45 -7.06
C GLY A 229 8.36 -14.52 -6.08
N ASN A 230 7.63 -13.71 -5.31
CA ASN A 230 8.24 -12.93 -4.23
C ASN A 230 8.91 -13.82 -3.17
N ILE A 231 8.17 -14.75 -2.57
CA ILE A 231 8.65 -15.50 -1.40
C ILE A 231 9.81 -16.43 -1.80
N LEU A 232 9.68 -17.15 -2.91
CA LEU A 232 10.63 -18.16 -3.35
C LEU A 232 11.75 -17.58 -4.21
N TYR A 233 11.42 -16.99 -5.36
CA TYR A 233 12.44 -16.52 -6.30
C TYR A 233 13.28 -15.40 -5.67
N CYS A 234 12.66 -14.38 -5.07
CA CYS A 234 13.43 -13.33 -4.42
C CYS A 234 14.17 -13.85 -3.17
N GLY A 235 13.64 -14.85 -2.46
CA GLY A 235 14.33 -15.55 -1.38
C GLY A 235 15.60 -16.28 -1.85
N TRP A 236 15.54 -17.00 -2.96
CA TRP A 236 16.71 -17.63 -3.57
C TRP A 236 17.72 -16.61 -4.09
N VAL A 237 17.24 -15.53 -4.71
CA VAL A 237 18.10 -14.41 -5.13
C VAL A 237 18.79 -13.79 -3.91
N ALA A 238 18.09 -13.58 -2.79
CA ALA A 238 18.66 -13.09 -1.54
C ALA A 238 19.78 -14.02 -1.02
N MET A 239 19.57 -15.33 -1.06
CA MET A 239 20.56 -16.34 -0.63
C MET A 239 21.85 -16.30 -1.45
N ARG A 240 21.79 -15.83 -2.69
CA ARG A 240 22.95 -15.73 -3.58
C ARG A 240 23.61 -14.36 -3.58
N GLN A 241 23.04 -13.37 -2.89
CA GLN A 241 23.64 -12.03 -2.80
C GLN A 241 24.95 -12.07 -2.00
N ARG A 242 25.93 -11.31 -2.48
CA ARG A 242 27.24 -11.12 -1.85
C ARG A 242 27.37 -9.76 -1.17
N ASP A 243 26.55 -8.79 -1.55
CA ASP A 243 26.45 -7.49 -0.87
C ASP A 243 25.31 -7.51 0.16
N LEU A 244 25.58 -6.99 1.37
CA LEU A 244 24.63 -6.99 2.48
C LEU A 244 23.35 -6.17 2.18
N ASN A 245 23.46 -5.02 1.52
CA ASN A 245 22.29 -4.22 1.18
C ASN A 245 21.42 -4.91 0.13
N LEU A 246 22.03 -5.55 -0.87
CA LEU A 246 21.29 -6.33 -1.86
C LEU A 246 20.62 -7.54 -1.21
N LEU A 247 21.27 -8.20 -0.24
CA LEU A 247 20.65 -9.29 0.54
C LEU A 247 19.42 -8.78 1.30
N ILE A 248 19.57 -7.70 2.08
CA ILE A 248 18.47 -7.08 2.83
C ILE A 248 17.34 -6.62 1.89
N GLY A 249 17.71 -6.04 0.75
CA GLY A 249 16.76 -5.57 -0.26
C GLY A 249 15.94 -6.70 -0.87
N ASN A 250 16.57 -7.80 -1.28
CA ASN A 250 15.86 -8.98 -1.80
C ASN A 250 15.04 -9.69 -0.73
N SER A 251 15.55 -9.79 0.50
CA SER A 251 14.79 -10.29 1.66
C SER A 251 13.54 -9.45 1.91
N SER A 252 13.64 -8.12 1.80
CA SER A 252 12.51 -7.20 1.95
C SER A 252 11.43 -7.42 0.90
N VAL A 253 11.80 -7.78 -0.33
CA VAL A 253 10.87 -8.16 -1.40
C VAL A 253 10.22 -9.52 -1.11
N ALA A 254 10.97 -10.47 -0.55
CA ALA A 254 10.43 -11.78 -0.15
C ALA A 254 9.37 -11.66 0.96
N HIS A 255 9.61 -10.83 1.99
CA HIS A 255 8.61 -10.56 3.04
C HIS A 255 7.31 -9.93 2.50
N MET A 256 7.37 -9.12 1.44
CA MET A 256 6.15 -8.61 0.81
C MET A 256 5.36 -9.71 0.10
N GLY A 257 6.02 -10.81 -0.28
CA GLY A 257 5.32 -12.01 -0.75
C GLY A 257 4.33 -12.55 0.27
N PHE A 258 4.69 -12.62 1.56
CA PHE A 258 3.74 -12.99 2.62
C PHE A 258 2.61 -11.95 2.76
N ALA A 259 2.93 -10.66 2.69
CA ALA A 259 1.90 -9.62 2.71
C ALA A 259 0.88 -9.78 1.56
N PHE A 260 1.35 -10.07 0.35
CA PHE A 260 0.50 -10.36 -0.81
C PHE A 260 -0.28 -11.67 -0.65
N LEU A 261 0.32 -12.71 -0.08
CA LEU A 261 -0.34 -13.98 0.21
C LEU A 261 -1.53 -13.77 1.17
N GLY A 262 -1.36 -12.93 2.20
CA GLY A 262 -2.43 -12.61 3.13
C GLY A 262 -3.57 -11.83 2.47
N ILE A 263 -3.26 -10.91 1.55
CA ILE A 263 -4.26 -10.22 0.72
C ILE A 263 -4.98 -11.22 -0.21
N ALA A 264 -4.23 -12.12 -0.85
CA ALA A 264 -4.76 -13.15 -1.74
C ALA A 264 -5.69 -14.15 -1.01
N SER A 265 -5.51 -14.32 0.30
CA SER A 265 -6.39 -15.18 1.11
C SER A 265 -7.82 -14.63 1.24
N LEU A 266 -8.00 -13.30 1.08
CA LEU A 266 -9.24 -12.58 1.34
C LEU A 266 -9.96 -13.02 2.63
N SER A 267 -9.17 -13.21 3.69
CA SER A 267 -9.64 -13.65 5.01
C SER A 267 -9.32 -12.60 6.07
N LEU A 268 -10.18 -12.48 7.08
CA LEU A 268 -9.96 -11.55 8.20
C LEU A 268 -8.61 -11.79 8.87
N ILE A 269 -8.28 -13.06 9.12
CA ILE A 269 -7.02 -13.48 9.75
C ILE A 269 -5.84 -13.14 8.84
N GLY A 270 -5.92 -13.46 7.55
CA GLY A 270 -4.83 -13.25 6.60
C GLY A 270 -4.53 -11.77 6.36
N ILE A 271 -5.54 -10.93 6.18
CA ILE A 271 -5.35 -9.49 5.98
C ILE A 271 -4.91 -8.79 7.27
N THR A 272 -5.42 -9.23 8.43
CA THR A 272 -4.91 -8.75 9.73
C THR A 272 -3.43 -9.09 9.87
N GLY A 273 -3.04 -10.33 9.55
CA GLY A 273 -1.65 -10.75 9.45
C GLY A 273 -0.83 -9.88 8.49
N THR A 274 -1.33 -9.57 7.30
CA THR A 274 -0.66 -8.68 6.34
C THR A 274 -0.34 -7.32 6.95
N VAL A 275 -1.28 -6.69 7.65
CA VAL A 275 -1.05 -5.39 8.29
C VAL A 275 0.00 -5.50 9.40
N LEU A 276 -0.01 -6.58 10.18
CA LEU A 276 1.04 -6.86 11.16
C LEU A 276 2.42 -7.02 10.49
N VAL A 277 2.51 -7.77 9.38
CA VAL A 277 3.73 -7.88 8.57
C VAL A 277 4.20 -6.52 8.06
N MET A 278 3.28 -5.66 7.60
CA MET A 278 3.62 -4.31 7.14
C MET A 278 4.30 -3.49 8.25
N ILE A 279 3.78 -3.54 9.47
CA ILE A 279 4.32 -2.83 10.63
C ILE A 279 5.66 -3.45 11.06
N ALA A 280 5.68 -4.76 11.28
CA ALA A 280 6.87 -5.51 11.71
C ALA A 280 8.03 -5.35 10.73
N HIS A 281 7.77 -5.53 9.44
CA HIS A 281 8.75 -5.31 8.37
C HIS A 281 9.18 -3.84 8.28
N GLY A 282 8.33 -2.89 8.69
CA GLY A 282 8.70 -1.49 8.85
C GLY A 282 9.87 -1.29 9.79
N PHE A 283 9.74 -1.81 11.01
CA PHE A 283 10.79 -1.76 12.02
C PHE A 283 12.02 -2.57 11.62
N LEU A 284 11.81 -3.79 11.08
CA LEU A 284 12.89 -4.65 10.62
C LEU A 284 13.72 -3.98 9.52
N ALA A 285 13.08 -3.47 8.47
CA ALA A 285 13.79 -2.84 7.36
C ALA A 285 14.56 -1.59 7.81
N ALA A 286 13.96 -0.77 8.68
CA ALA A 286 14.64 0.38 9.25
C ALA A 286 15.88 -0.03 10.06
N LEU A 287 15.76 -1.09 10.88
CA LEU A 287 16.87 -1.61 11.67
C LEU A 287 17.98 -2.18 10.78
N THR A 288 17.65 -3.07 9.84
CA THR A 288 18.65 -3.73 8.98
C THR A 288 19.37 -2.74 8.08
N PHE A 289 18.66 -1.79 7.45
CA PHE A 289 19.31 -0.77 6.62
C PHE A 289 20.10 0.22 7.47
N GLY A 290 19.62 0.57 8.67
CA GLY A 290 20.38 1.40 9.60
C GLY A 290 21.70 0.75 10.03
N LEU A 291 21.67 -0.53 10.42
CA LEU A 291 22.86 -1.30 10.79
C LEU A 291 23.82 -1.47 9.61
N SER A 292 23.29 -1.78 8.42
CA SER A 292 24.09 -1.84 7.20
C SER A 292 24.75 -0.50 6.87
N GLY A 293 24.03 0.62 7.05
CA GLY A 293 24.59 1.96 6.89
C GLY A 293 25.71 2.26 7.89
N TYR A 294 25.57 1.82 9.14
CA TYR A 294 26.63 1.94 10.14
C TYR A 294 27.86 1.11 9.76
N LEU A 295 27.67 -0.14 9.32
CA LEU A 295 28.76 -1.00 8.84
C LEU A 295 29.46 -0.39 7.63
N ARG A 296 28.72 0.15 6.65
CA ARG A 296 29.30 0.86 5.50
C ARG A 296 30.17 2.03 5.95
N GLN A 297 29.74 2.80 6.96
CA GLN A 297 30.52 3.93 7.47
C GLN A 297 31.84 3.50 8.12
N GLN A 298 31.84 2.35 8.82
CA GLN A 298 33.05 1.82 9.47
C GLN A 298 33.99 1.11 8.50
N LEU A 299 33.43 0.37 7.54
CA LEU A 299 34.19 -0.57 6.70
C LEU A 299 34.44 -0.05 5.28
N GLY A 300 33.67 0.93 4.81
CA GLY A 300 33.67 1.37 3.40
C GLY A 300 33.07 0.34 2.42
N THR A 301 33.06 -0.95 2.75
CA THR A 301 32.50 -2.04 1.95
C THR A 301 31.26 -2.67 2.61
N LEU A 302 30.37 -3.25 1.80
CA LEU A 302 29.29 -4.15 2.24
C LEU A 302 29.36 -5.54 1.62
N GLU A 303 30.49 -5.86 0.98
CA GLU A 303 30.77 -7.19 0.46
C GLU A 303 30.94 -8.18 1.62
N ILE A 304 30.03 -9.15 1.73
CA ILE A 304 29.97 -10.11 2.83
C ILE A 304 31.24 -10.98 2.89
N GLY A 305 31.83 -11.30 1.73
CA GLY A 305 33.07 -12.10 1.67
C GLY A 305 34.31 -11.37 2.16
N GLU A 306 34.22 -10.04 2.31
CA GLU A 306 35.29 -9.17 2.79
C GLU A 306 35.21 -8.87 4.30
N MET A 307 34.11 -9.31 4.93
CA MET A 307 33.85 -9.20 6.36
C MET A 307 34.22 -10.50 7.09
N GLY A 308 34.13 -10.46 8.41
CA GLY A 308 34.39 -11.63 9.26
C GLY A 308 34.77 -11.21 10.67
N GLY A 309 34.31 -11.98 11.66
CA GLY A 309 34.69 -11.80 13.06
C GLY A 309 34.29 -10.45 13.68
N LEU A 310 33.42 -9.66 13.02
CA LEU A 310 33.10 -8.29 13.44
C LEU A 310 32.45 -8.21 14.82
N LEU A 311 31.80 -9.28 15.30
CA LEU A 311 31.19 -9.31 16.64
C LEU A 311 32.21 -9.03 17.75
N LYS A 312 33.49 -9.37 17.54
CA LYS A 312 34.58 -9.14 18.52
C LYS A 312 34.87 -7.64 18.71
N LYS A 313 34.66 -6.82 17.67
CA LYS A 313 34.95 -5.38 17.68
C LYS A 313 33.70 -4.51 17.79
N LEU A 314 32.57 -5.02 17.31
CA LEU A 314 31.29 -4.34 17.26
C LEU A 314 30.22 -5.15 18.03
N PRO A 315 30.37 -5.43 19.34
CA PRO A 315 29.46 -6.30 20.07
C PRO A 315 28.01 -5.81 20.08
N PHE A 316 27.76 -4.51 20.22
CA PHE A 316 26.40 -3.95 20.20
C PHE A 316 25.80 -4.03 18.80
N ILE A 317 26.47 -3.48 17.78
CA ILE A 317 25.97 -3.49 16.39
C ILE A 317 25.83 -4.93 15.87
N GLY A 318 26.81 -5.79 16.17
CA GLY A 318 26.79 -7.19 15.81
C GLY A 318 25.62 -7.94 16.46
N THR A 319 25.39 -7.75 17.76
CA THR A 319 24.24 -8.36 18.44
C THR A 319 22.92 -7.89 17.84
N LEU A 320 22.77 -6.59 17.57
CA LEU A 320 21.58 -6.07 16.92
C LEU A 320 21.38 -6.64 15.51
N LEU A 321 22.45 -6.86 14.75
CA LEU A 321 22.37 -7.50 13.44
C LEU A 321 21.93 -8.97 13.56
N VAL A 322 22.43 -9.73 14.54
CA VAL A 322 21.91 -11.08 14.83
C VAL A 322 20.41 -11.03 15.11
N MET A 323 19.99 -10.15 16.02
CA MET A 323 18.58 -10.02 16.40
C MET A 323 17.70 -9.60 15.21
N ALA A 324 18.18 -8.68 14.37
CA ALA A 324 17.47 -8.28 13.16
C ALA A 324 17.36 -9.44 12.15
N MET A 325 18.42 -10.23 11.97
CA MET A 325 18.38 -11.40 11.09
C MET A 325 17.47 -12.50 11.61
N PHE A 326 17.38 -12.70 12.93
CA PHE A 326 16.41 -13.59 13.56
C PHE A 326 14.96 -13.10 13.39
N ALA A 327 14.72 -11.81 13.56
CA ALA A 327 13.42 -11.22 13.25
C ALA A 327 13.06 -11.43 11.76
N GLY A 328 14.03 -11.26 10.86
CA GLY A 328 13.86 -11.44 9.41
C GLY A 328 13.72 -12.88 8.93
N CYS A 329 14.04 -13.90 9.74
CA CYS A 329 13.72 -15.29 9.40
C CYS A 329 12.44 -15.79 10.09
N GLY A 330 11.66 -14.90 10.71
CA GLY A 330 10.42 -15.26 11.37
C GLY A 330 10.61 -16.03 12.68
N LEU A 331 11.66 -15.74 13.46
CA LEU A 331 11.84 -16.40 14.75
C LEU A 331 10.73 -15.98 15.75
N PRO A 332 10.12 -16.94 16.50
CA PRO A 332 9.19 -16.60 17.57
C PRO A 332 9.78 -15.62 18.59
N GLY A 333 8.96 -14.69 19.07
CA GLY A 333 9.39 -13.60 19.95
C GLY A 333 9.64 -12.27 19.24
N PHE A 334 9.69 -12.25 17.90
CA PHE A 334 9.78 -11.03 17.09
C PHE A 334 8.48 -10.74 16.32
N ALA A 335 8.19 -9.47 16.07
CA ALA A 335 6.94 -8.99 15.48
C ALA A 335 6.59 -9.59 14.10
N ASN A 336 7.59 -9.99 13.32
CA ASN A 336 7.39 -10.60 12.01
C ASN A 336 6.68 -11.96 12.12
N PHE A 337 7.04 -12.77 13.12
CA PHE A 337 6.51 -14.12 13.30
C PHE A 337 4.97 -14.16 13.43
N PRO A 338 4.31 -13.44 14.36
CA PRO A 338 2.86 -13.50 14.47
C PRO A 338 2.15 -12.98 13.21
N GLY A 339 2.71 -11.96 12.54
CA GLY A 339 2.16 -11.46 11.28
C GLY A 339 2.19 -12.51 10.17
N GLU A 340 3.36 -13.10 9.92
CA GLU A 340 3.54 -14.14 8.89
C GLU A 340 2.74 -15.41 9.23
N LEU A 341 2.66 -15.78 10.51
CA LEU A 341 1.87 -16.92 10.94
C LEU A 341 0.37 -16.72 10.68
N LEU A 342 -0.17 -15.53 10.99
CA LEU A 342 -1.58 -15.18 10.69
C LEU A 342 -1.85 -15.17 9.19
N VAL A 343 -0.93 -14.61 8.39
CA VAL A 343 -0.99 -14.68 6.93
C VAL A 343 -1.12 -16.13 6.46
N MET A 344 -0.25 -17.01 6.96
CA MET A 344 -0.19 -18.40 6.56
C MET A 344 -1.45 -19.16 6.98
N PHE A 345 -1.97 -18.93 8.19
CA PHE A 345 -3.23 -19.53 8.62
C PHE A 345 -4.45 -19.00 7.85
N GLY A 346 -4.49 -17.71 7.53
CA GLY A 346 -5.53 -17.13 6.69
C GLY A 346 -5.52 -17.71 5.28
N ALA A 347 -4.34 -17.86 4.69
CA ALA A 347 -4.14 -18.44 3.37
C ALA A 347 -4.49 -19.94 3.32
N TRP A 348 -4.26 -20.69 4.40
CA TRP A 348 -4.44 -22.14 4.43
C TRP A 348 -5.85 -22.61 4.06
N LYS A 349 -6.89 -21.86 4.44
CA LYS A 349 -8.30 -22.23 4.16
C LYS A 349 -8.76 -21.83 2.75
N GLY A 350 -8.14 -20.81 2.15
CA GLY A 350 -8.59 -20.19 0.91
C GLY A 350 -7.76 -20.55 -0.33
N LEU A 351 -6.52 -21.01 -0.16
CA LEU A 351 -5.57 -21.26 -1.24
C LEU A 351 -5.22 -22.75 -1.34
N SER A 352 -4.59 -23.15 -2.45
CA SER A 352 -4.26 -24.55 -2.70
C SER A 352 -3.15 -25.06 -1.76
N ASN A 353 -3.20 -26.35 -1.41
CA ASN A 353 -2.17 -27.00 -0.60
C ASN A 353 -0.76 -26.84 -1.20
N PHE A 354 -0.67 -26.79 -2.54
CA PHE A 354 0.59 -26.56 -3.24
C PHE A 354 1.20 -25.20 -2.92
N VAL A 355 0.40 -24.12 -2.98
CA VAL A 355 0.84 -22.77 -2.61
C VAL A 355 1.29 -22.74 -1.15
N MET A 356 0.55 -23.41 -0.26
CA MET A 356 0.87 -23.44 1.16
C MET A 356 2.17 -24.19 1.47
N VAL A 357 2.38 -25.38 0.88
CA VAL A 357 3.62 -26.14 1.06
C VAL A 357 4.83 -25.33 0.62
N LEU A 358 4.74 -24.63 -0.52
CA LEU A 358 5.81 -23.77 -1.00
C LEU A 358 6.05 -22.56 -0.10
N ALA A 359 4.98 -21.88 0.35
CA ALA A 359 5.11 -20.73 1.23
C ALA A 359 5.73 -21.11 2.60
N TRP A 360 5.37 -22.27 3.16
CA TRP A 360 6.00 -22.80 4.38
C TRP A 360 7.46 -23.19 4.15
N GLY A 361 7.76 -23.88 3.05
CA GLY A 361 9.13 -24.25 2.68
C GLY A 361 10.04 -23.02 2.49
N ALA A 362 9.48 -21.89 2.06
CA ALA A 362 10.24 -20.68 1.87
C ALA A 362 10.73 -20.01 3.16
N LEU A 363 10.10 -20.27 4.31
CA LEU A 363 10.62 -19.81 5.61
C LEU A 363 12.01 -20.41 5.89
N ILE A 364 12.26 -21.64 5.43
CA ILE A 364 13.56 -22.30 5.51
C ILE A 364 14.60 -21.56 4.67
N VAL A 365 14.22 -21.11 3.47
CA VAL A 365 15.08 -20.27 2.61
C VAL A 365 15.46 -18.98 3.34
N GLY A 366 14.48 -18.35 4.00
CA GLY A 366 14.62 -17.23 4.92
C GLY A 366 15.74 -17.43 5.95
N ALA A 367 15.60 -18.49 6.75
CA ALA A 367 16.55 -18.85 7.79
C ALA A 367 17.96 -19.13 7.24
N ILE A 368 18.07 -19.83 6.11
CA ILE A 368 19.37 -20.17 5.52
C ILE A 368 20.16 -18.92 5.15
N TYR A 369 19.57 -17.96 4.42
CA TYR A 369 20.32 -16.77 4.03
C TYR A 369 20.63 -15.87 5.24
N ALA A 370 19.73 -15.78 6.22
CA ALA A 370 19.92 -14.97 7.42
C ALA A 370 21.08 -15.50 8.27
N LEU A 371 21.10 -16.82 8.55
CA LEU A 371 22.16 -17.46 9.31
C LEU A 371 23.51 -17.45 8.58
N ARG A 372 23.50 -17.61 7.24
CA ARG A 372 24.72 -17.48 6.43
C ARG A 372 25.30 -16.06 6.49
N ALA A 373 24.44 -15.04 6.41
CA ALA A 373 24.87 -13.65 6.54
C ALA A 373 25.47 -13.39 7.93
N VAL A 374 24.78 -13.79 9.00
CA VAL A 374 25.29 -13.67 10.38
C VAL A 374 26.65 -14.34 10.53
N ARG A 375 26.77 -15.61 10.09
CA ARG A 375 28.03 -16.36 10.17
C ARG A 375 29.17 -15.63 9.47
N ASN A 376 28.96 -15.19 8.23
CA ASN A 376 30.04 -14.63 7.40
C ASN A 376 30.44 -13.22 7.84
N ILE A 377 29.49 -12.43 8.35
CA ILE A 377 29.75 -11.03 8.74
C ILE A 377 30.32 -10.96 10.15
N LEU A 378 29.73 -11.72 11.09
CA LEU A 378 29.95 -11.52 12.53
C LEU A 378 30.90 -12.54 13.14
N HIS A 379 30.94 -13.77 12.62
CA HIS A 379 31.74 -14.86 13.17
C HIS A 379 32.99 -15.12 12.31
N GLY A 380 33.91 -15.94 12.82
CA GLY A 380 35.16 -16.29 12.14
C GLY A 380 36.36 -15.40 12.51
N PRO A 381 37.48 -15.52 11.77
CA PRO A 381 38.66 -14.68 11.96
C PRO A 381 38.34 -13.23 11.58
N LEU A 382 38.92 -12.28 12.33
CA LEU A 382 38.81 -10.86 12.03
C LEU A 382 39.96 -10.47 11.08
N PRO A 383 39.69 -10.00 9.85
CA PRO A 383 40.72 -9.46 8.97
C PRO A 383 41.48 -8.31 9.65
N GLU A 384 42.80 -8.26 9.47
CA GLU A 384 43.68 -7.27 10.12
C GLU A 384 43.28 -5.82 9.81
N ARG A 385 42.84 -5.54 8.58
CA ARG A 385 42.32 -4.23 8.17
C ARG A 385 41.13 -3.73 9.01
N TRP A 386 40.42 -4.63 9.69
CA TRP A 386 39.29 -4.29 10.56
C TRP A 386 39.67 -4.28 12.05
N ALA A 387 40.95 -4.40 12.40
CA ALA A 387 41.39 -4.41 13.81
C ALA A 387 41.09 -3.10 14.55
N GLY A 388 41.07 -1.97 13.83
CA GLY A 388 40.85 -0.63 14.37
C GLY A 388 39.40 -0.18 14.46
N VAL A 389 38.42 -0.96 13.97
CA VAL A 389 37.01 -0.55 14.02
C VAL A 389 36.51 -0.54 15.46
N ALA A 390 35.70 0.46 15.79
CA ALA A 390 35.14 0.66 17.12
C ALA A 390 33.61 0.64 17.06
N ASP A 391 33.01 0.09 18.11
CA ASP A 391 31.56 0.01 18.24
C ASP A 391 30.90 1.39 18.42
N ALA A 392 29.56 1.43 18.37
CA ALA A 392 28.79 2.66 18.47
C ALA A 392 29.10 3.41 19.78
N ALA A 393 29.80 4.54 19.66
CA ALA A 393 30.15 5.40 20.78
C ALA A 393 28.94 6.23 21.26
N GLY A 394 28.68 6.21 22.57
CA GLY A 394 27.63 7.00 23.19
C GLY A 394 26.23 6.41 23.07
N TRP A 395 25.38 6.72 24.06
CA TRP A 395 24.01 6.19 24.14
C TRP A 395 23.10 6.70 23.01
N TRP A 396 23.31 7.93 22.54
CA TRP A 396 22.53 8.56 21.47
C TRP A 396 22.72 7.89 20.09
N ARG A 397 23.89 7.27 19.82
CA ARG A 397 24.07 6.44 18.61
C ARG A 397 23.38 5.09 18.72
N LYS A 398 23.29 4.55 19.93
CA LYS A 398 22.71 3.24 20.22
C LYS A 398 21.17 3.28 20.27
N LEU A 399 20.62 4.39 20.78
CA LEU A 399 19.20 4.56 21.06
C LEU A 399 18.28 4.27 19.87
N PRO A 400 18.52 4.77 18.63
CA PRO A 400 17.62 4.52 17.52
C PRO A 400 17.51 3.03 17.18
N PHE A 401 18.64 2.31 17.19
CA PHE A 401 18.65 0.88 16.88
C PHE A 401 18.03 0.05 18.00
N ALA A 402 18.32 0.40 19.25
CA ALA A 402 17.72 -0.24 20.42
C ALA A 402 16.19 -0.06 20.43
N LEU A 403 15.70 1.15 20.12
CA LEU A 403 14.26 1.43 20.05
C LEU A 403 13.57 0.56 18.98
N LEU A 404 14.15 0.45 17.78
CA LEU A 404 13.60 -0.39 16.72
C LEU A 404 13.56 -1.87 17.13
N LEU A 405 14.61 -2.36 17.79
CA LEU A 405 14.64 -3.73 18.31
C LEU A 405 13.59 -3.96 19.41
N VAL A 406 13.47 -3.03 20.36
CA VAL A 406 12.46 -3.11 21.43
C VAL A 406 11.06 -3.15 20.86
N CYS A 407 10.76 -2.37 19.81
CA CYS A 407 9.48 -2.46 19.10
C CYS A 407 9.26 -3.84 18.45
N LEU A 408 10.30 -4.40 17.80
CA LEU A 408 10.22 -5.74 17.19
C LEU A 408 9.97 -6.83 18.25
N LEU A 409 10.64 -6.78 19.40
CA LEU A 409 10.46 -7.73 20.48
C LEU A 409 9.11 -7.52 21.18
N GLY A 410 8.75 -6.28 21.51
CA GLY A 410 7.51 -5.95 22.21
C GLY A 410 6.26 -6.41 21.44
N PHE A 411 6.19 -6.10 20.14
CA PHE A 411 5.08 -6.57 19.29
C PHE A 411 5.17 -8.06 18.95
N GLY A 412 6.34 -8.69 19.08
CA GLY A 412 6.52 -10.14 18.92
C GLY A 412 6.03 -10.93 20.12
N VAL A 413 6.36 -10.48 21.33
CA VAL A 413 5.95 -11.10 22.60
C VAL A 413 4.47 -10.84 22.87
N TYR A 414 3.98 -9.64 22.60
CA TYR A 414 2.58 -9.27 22.83
C TYR A 414 1.90 -8.69 21.58
N PRO A 415 1.62 -9.53 20.55
CA PRO A 415 1.04 -9.09 19.28
C PRO A 415 -0.38 -8.52 19.41
N GLN A 416 -1.09 -8.84 20.50
CA GLN A 416 -2.45 -8.35 20.76
C GLN A 416 -2.53 -6.81 20.78
N MET A 417 -1.45 -6.10 21.10
CA MET A 417 -1.41 -4.63 21.02
C MET A 417 -1.70 -4.09 19.62
N LEU A 418 -1.32 -4.84 18.59
CA LEU A 418 -1.56 -4.49 17.19
C LEU A 418 -2.87 -5.11 16.71
N VAL A 419 -3.11 -6.39 16.99
CA VAL A 419 -4.30 -7.13 16.51
C VAL A 419 -5.58 -6.41 16.92
N THR A 420 -5.74 -6.07 18.20
CA THR A 420 -6.95 -5.40 18.72
C THR A 420 -7.26 -4.05 18.06
N LYS A 421 -6.25 -3.35 17.54
CA LYS A 421 -6.41 -2.07 16.83
C LYS A 421 -6.67 -2.25 15.34
N VAL A 422 -6.07 -3.28 14.75
CA VAL A 422 -6.09 -3.53 13.29
C VAL A 422 -7.33 -4.30 12.88
N GLU A 423 -7.65 -5.38 13.59
CA GLU A 423 -8.70 -6.33 13.21
C GLU A 423 -10.08 -5.68 13.03
N PRO A 424 -10.55 -4.74 13.89
CA PRO A 424 -11.84 -4.08 13.67
C PRO A 424 -11.88 -3.26 12.37
N GLY A 425 -10.74 -2.67 11.98
CA GLY A 425 -10.59 -1.95 10.72
C GLY A 425 -10.67 -2.89 9.52
N VAL A 426 -9.99 -4.03 9.60
CA VAL A 426 -10.01 -5.08 8.55
C VAL A 426 -11.39 -5.72 8.44
N ALA A 427 -12.05 -6.02 9.55
CA ALA A 427 -13.41 -6.58 9.56
C ALA A 427 -14.42 -5.64 8.86
N LYS A 428 -14.27 -4.33 9.03
CA LYS A 428 -15.09 -3.35 8.30
C LYS A 428 -14.82 -3.34 6.80
N VAL A 429 -13.58 -3.62 6.38
CA VAL A 429 -13.20 -3.73 4.97
C VAL A 429 -13.83 -4.98 4.36
N LEU A 430 -13.74 -6.13 5.03
CA LEU A 430 -14.16 -7.43 4.49
C LEU A 430 -15.65 -7.77 4.66
N LYS A 431 -16.45 -6.92 5.31
CA LYS A 431 -17.86 -7.22 5.63
C LYS A 431 -18.66 -7.54 4.35
N GLY A 432 -18.91 -8.83 4.11
CA GLY A 432 -19.65 -9.35 2.94
C GLY A 432 -18.77 -9.91 1.81
N GLU A 433 -17.44 -9.90 1.94
CA GLU A 433 -16.48 -10.17 0.87
C GLU A 433 -15.61 -11.42 1.10
N GLU A 434 -15.77 -12.11 2.24
CA GLU A 434 -14.97 -13.30 2.55
C GLU A 434 -15.19 -14.43 1.53
N ILE A 435 -14.08 -15.04 1.08
CA ILE A 435 -14.14 -16.27 0.27
C ILE A 435 -14.64 -17.39 1.17
N LYS A 436 -15.87 -17.86 0.94
CA LYS A 436 -16.36 -19.09 1.58
C LYS A 436 -15.43 -20.24 1.18
N PRO A 437 -15.03 -21.12 2.13
CA PRO A 437 -14.23 -22.28 1.79
C PRO A 437 -14.91 -23.08 0.69
N LEU A 438 -14.11 -23.66 -0.23
CA LEU A 438 -14.62 -24.59 -1.24
C LEU A 438 -15.50 -25.62 -0.53
N PRO A 439 -16.75 -25.85 -0.99
CA PRO A 439 -17.61 -26.83 -0.35
C PRO A 439 -16.89 -28.18 -0.37
N THR A 440 -16.57 -28.69 0.81
CA THR A 440 -16.07 -30.05 1.01
C THR A 440 -17.09 -31.00 0.40
N GLY A 441 -16.79 -31.54 -0.80
CA GLY A 441 -17.64 -32.52 -1.46
C GLY A 441 -17.88 -32.38 -2.97
N LYS A 442 -17.44 -31.31 -3.65
CA LYS A 442 -17.50 -31.26 -5.12
C LYS A 442 -16.14 -31.59 -5.75
N ARG A 443 -16.04 -32.79 -6.35
CA ARG A 443 -14.92 -33.21 -7.21
C ARG A 443 -14.72 -32.20 -8.36
N LEU A 444 -13.49 -31.81 -8.61
CA LEU A 444 -13.12 -31.13 -9.86
C LEU A 444 -13.11 -32.18 -11.00
N PRO A 445 -13.76 -31.92 -12.13
CA PRO A 445 -14.03 -32.93 -13.16
C PRO A 445 -12.78 -33.47 -13.90
N TRP A 446 -11.60 -32.89 -13.69
CA TRP A 446 -10.35 -33.24 -14.36
C TRP A 446 -9.31 -33.95 -13.45
N LEU A 447 -9.66 -34.31 -12.22
CA LEU A 447 -8.77 -35.06 -11.33
C LEU A 447 -8.92 -36.58 -11.60
N PRO A 448 -7.85 -37.30 -11.97
CA PRO A 448 -7.91 -38.73 -12.24
C PRO A 448 -8.34 -39.52 -11.00
N VAL A 449 -9.13 -40.57 -11.22
CA VAL A 449 -9.67 -41.43 -10.17
C VAL A 449 -8.52 -42.18 -9.49
N PRO A 450 -8.35 -42.11 -8.16
CA PRO A 450 -7.39 -42.96 -7.48
C PRO A 450 -7.82 -44.41 -7.64
N MET A 451 -6.92 -45.25 -8.16
CA MET A 451 -7.16 -46.69 -8.28
C MET A 451 -7.58 -47.24 -6.91
N LYS A 452 -8.73 -47.92 -6.88
CA LYS A 452 -9.16 -48.69 -5.71
C LYS A 452 -8.03 -49.67 -5.39
N LYS A 453 -7.45 -49.55 -4.20
CA LYS A 453 -6.71 -50.66 -3.61
C LYS A 453 -7.73 -51.76 -3.33
N ASN A 454 -7.61 -52.87 -4.05
CA ASN A 454 -8.11 -54.16 -3.57
C ASN A 454 -7.09 -54.72 -2.58
#